data_AF-A0AAV9EKE4-F1
#
_entry.id   AF-A0AAV9EKE4-F1
#
_cell.length_a   1.000
_cell.length_b   1.000
_cell.length_c   1.000
_cell.angle_alpha   90.00
_cell.angle_beta   90.00
_cell.angle_gamma   90.00
#
_symmetry.space_group_name_H-M   'P 1'
#
loop_
_entity.id
_entity.type
_entity.pdbx_description
1 polymer ?
#
loop_
_entity_poly.entity_id
_entity_poly.type
_entity_poly.pdbx_seq_one_letter_code
_entity_poly.pdbx_strand_id
1 'polypeptide(L)'
;MEQFLPADLRCIGNGRLSDFVFKPSEGASGGILLAWSNRRWKKLDERVGLFSVSVVLEDMISHWVWTWTGIYGPNAEERRPEFWEDLRTTNEERNRDGGISGAMENFSSWIAEASLLDIPLSNQRFTWCNLWAQPACARLDRVLVDQAWEEAFPLCSLKAQLRICSDHSPLIFEGGDTHTDYHYYKFENWWLLCAGFHEVVMEAWRIPAPGLMGAKKSPTF
;
A
#
# COMPACT_ATOMS: atom_id res chain seq x y z
N MET A 1 -18.48 -7.00 -8.77
CA MET A 1 -18.88 -5.92 -7.84
C MET A 1 -18.48 -4.62 -8.52
N GLU A 2 -19.41 -3.86 -9.09
CA GLU A 2 -19.06 -2.81 -10.08
C GLU A 2 -18.56 -1.49 -9.48
N GLN A 3 -18.71 -1.25 -8.17
CA GLN A 3 -18.23 -0.01 -7.56
C GLN A 3 -17.72 -0.25 -6.13
N PHE A 4 -16.44 0.00 -5.90
CA PHE A 4 -15.87 0.09 -4.56
C PHE A 4 -16.07 1.52 -4.06
N LEU A 5 -16.72 1.69 -2.90
CA LEU A 5 -17.12 3.01 -2.41
C LEU A 5 -16.19 3.50 -1.29
N PRO A 6 -16.04 4.82 -1.10
CA PRO A 6 -15.30 5.38 0.04
C PRO A 6 -15.82 4.91 1.41
N ALA A 7 -17.07 4.45 1.49
CA ALA A 7 -17.64 3.86 2.71
C ALA A 7 -17.00 2.50 3.05
N ASP A 8 -16.72 1.67 2.05
CA ASP A 8 -16.12 0.34 2.23
C ASP A 8 -14.68 0.47 2.76
N LEU A 9 -13.98 1.50 2.30
CA LEU A 9 -12.63 1.84 2.75
C LEU A 9 -12.55 2.09 4.26
N ARG A 10 -13.58 2.72 4.86
CA ARG A 10 -13.62 2.99 6.30
C ARG A 10 -13.67 1.72 7.13
N CYS A 11 -14.41 0.71 6.65
CA CYS A 11 -14.50 -0.60 7.31
C CYS A 11 -13.17 -1.35 7.25
N ILE A 12 -12.51 -1.38 6.09
CA ILE A 12 -11.23 -2.09 5.90
C ILE A 12 -10.10 -1.42 6.67
N GLY A 13 -10.02 -0.08 6.59
CA GLY A 13 -8.92 0.69 7.16
C GLY A 13 -9.08 1.08 8.63
N ASN A 14 -10.15 0.64 9.30
CA ASN A 14 -10.53 1.14 10.63
C ASN A 14 -10.52 2.68 10.71
N GLY A 15 -11.03 3.33 9.65
CA GLY A 15 -11.07 4.79 9.49
C GLY A 15 -9.72 5.49 9.20
N ARG A 16 -8.61 4.75 9.03
CA ARG A 16 -7.29 5.34 8.76
C ARG A 16 -6.99 5.58 7.28
N LEU A 17 -7.61 4.78 6.40
CA LEU A 17 -7.49 4.89 4.95
C LEU A 17 -8.49 5.93 4.45
N SER A 18 -8.08 6.74 3.47
CA SER A 18 -8.87 7.87 2.96
C SER A 18 -8.97 7.92 1.44
N ASP A 19 -8.12 7.20 0.73
CA ASP A 19 -8.07 7.19 -0.74
C ASP A 19 -7.62 5.81 -1.24
N PHE A 20 -7.93 5.53 -2.51
CA PHE A 20 -7.70 4.21 -3.11
C PHE A 20 -7.71 4.25 -4.64
N VAL A 21 -7.09 3.23 -5.25
CA VAL A 21 -7.27 2.84 -6.65
C VAL A 21 -7.63 1.37 -6.65
N PHE A 22 -8.56 0.96 -7.51
CA PHE A 22 -8.93 -0.44 -7.59
C PHE A 22 -9.23 -0.89 -9.02
N LYS A 23 -8.94 -2.18 -9.26
CA LYS A 23 -9.46 -2.95 -10.37
C LYS A 23 -10.61 -3.82 -9.85
N PRO A 24 -11.82 -3.76 -10.44
CA PRO A 24 -12.93 -4.60 -10.00
C PRO A 24 -12.64 -6.09 -10.26
N SER A 25 -13.32 -6.95 -9.51
CA SER A 25 -13.34 -8.39 -9.77
C SER A 25 -14.22 -8.69 -10.99
N GLU A 26 -13.80 -9.66 -11.80
CA GLU A 26 -14.58 -10.18 -12.92
C GLU A 26 -15.17 -11.53 -12.52
N GLY A 27 -16.48 -11.57 -12.30
CA GLY A 27 -17.14 -12.76 -11.74
C GLY A 27 -16.70 -13.06 -10.31
N ALA A 28 -16.35 -14.32 -10.04
CA ALA A 28 -15.93 -14.81 -8.73
C ALA A 28 -14.42 -14.69 -8.47
N SER A 29 -13.67 -14.01 -9.35
CA SER A 29 -12.21 -14.05 -9.36
C SER A 29 -11.58 -12.67 -9.54
N GLY A 30 -10.44 -12.47 -8.87
CA GLY A 30 -9.57 -11.32 -9.05
C GLY A 30 -10.05 -10.05 -8.36
N GLY A 31 -9.64 -8.92 -8.93
CA GLY A 31 -9.73 -7.60 -8.33
C GLY A 31 -8.48 -7.25 -7.53
N ILE A 32 -8.09 -5.99 -7.57
CA ILE A 32 -6.91 -5.46 -6.86
C ILE A 32 -7.34 -4.15 -6.23
N LEU A 33 -7.01 -3.93 -4.96
CA LEU A 33 -7.25 -2.68 -4.25
C LEU A 33 -5.93 -2.18 -3.68
N LEU A 34 -5.53 -0.98 -4.09
CA LEU A 34 -4.50 -0.20 -3.42
C LEU A 34 -5.18 0.90 -2.63
N ALA A 35 -4.86 1.01 -1.35
CA ALA A 35 -5.51 1.97 -0.46
C ALA A 35 -4.51 2.58 0.51
N TRP A 36 -4.59 3.89 0.73
CA TRP A 36 -3.65 4.62 1.56
C TRP A 36 -4.32 5.75 2.36
N SER A 37 -3.50 6.43 3.16
CA SER A 37 -3.90 7.59 3.95
C SER A 37 -3.32 8.87 3.34
N ASN A 38 -4.19 9.81 3.00
CA ASN A 38 -3.84 11.14 2.48
C ASN A 38 -3.20 12.04 3.54
N ARG A 39 -3.02 11.52 4.77
CA ARG A 39 -2.29 12.19 5.84
C ARG A 39 -0.78 12.23 5.58
N ARG A 40 -0.23 11.22 4.91
CA ARG A 40 1.20 11.13 4.58
C ARG A 40 1.44 11.14 3.07
N TRP A 41 0.53 10.54 2.29
CA TRP A 41 0.77 10.30 0.87
C TRP A 41 -0.21 11.06 0.01
N LYS A 42 0.31 11.81 -0.96
CA LYS A 42 -0.50 12.46 -1.99
C LYS A 42 -0.37 11.71 -3.30
N LYS A 43 -1.50 11.35 -3.89
CA LYS A 43 -1.55 10.74 -5.22
C LYS A 43 -1.15 11.76 -6.29
N LEU A 44 -0.23 11.35 -7.15
CA LEU A 44 0.19 12.11 -8.33
C LEU A 44 -0.39 11.54 -9.62
N ASP A 45 -0.40 10.21 -9.75
CA ASP A 45 -0.89 9.51 -10.94
C ASP A 45 -1.38 8.10 -10.57
N GLU A 46 -2.16 7.49 -11.46
CA GLU A 46 -2.64 6.12 -11.32
C GLU A 46 -2.77 5.41 -12.67
N ARG A 47 -2.59 4.10 -12.66
CA ARG A 47 -2.78 3.26 -13.83
C ARG A 47 -3.44 1.95 -13.43
N VAL A 48 -4.47 1.56 -14.16
CA VAL A 48 -5.15 0.27 -13.98
C VAL A 48 -4.94 -0.56 -15.24
N GLY A 49 -4.17 -1.63 -15.10
CA GLY A 49 -3.93 -2.64 -16.13
C GLY A 49 -4.91 -3.79 -16.07
N LEU A 50 -4.65 -4.83 -16.86
CA LEU A 50 -5.46 -6.06 -16.87
C LEU A 50 -5.22 -6.94 -15.63
N PHE A 51 -4.00 -6.90 -15.12
CA PHE A 51 -3.50 -7.69 -13.99
C PHE A 51 -2.71 -6.85 -12.99
N SER A 52 -2.58 -5.54 -13.21
CA SER A 52 -1.92 -4.62 -12.31
C SER A 52 -2.79 -3.41 -11.95
N VAL A 53 -2.51 -2.83 -10.78
CA VAL A 53 -2.94 -1.49 -10.39
C VAL A 53 -1.70 -0.79 -9.87
N SER A 54 -1.39 0.39 -10.40
CA SER A 54 -0.25 1.22 -10.01
C SER A 54 -0.75 2.58 -9.53
N VAL A 55 -0.11 3.11 -8.50
CA VAL A 55 -0.31 4.48 -8.03
C VAL A 55 1.04 5.14 -7.76
N VAL A 56 1.20 6.37 -8.22
CA VAL A 56 2.35 7.21 -7.92
C VAL A 56 2.01 8.08 -6.72
N LEU A 57 2.82 7.99 -5.67
CA LEU A 57 2.61 8.67 -4.39
C LEU A 57 3.79 9.58 -4.07
N GLU A 58 3.48 10.78 -3.57
CA GLU A 58 4.42 11.73 -3.00
C GLU A 58 4.30 11.71 -1.46
N ASP A 59 5.42 11.57 -0.75
CA ASP A 59 5.48 11.84 0.69
C ASP A 59 5.28 13.34 0.94
N MET A 60 4.26 13.71 1.71
CA MET A 60 3.98 15.10 2.05
C MET A 60 5.05 15.74 2.95
N ILE A 61 5.96 14.94 3.52
CA ILE A 61 7.02 15.42 4.42
C ILE A 61 8.37 15.47 3.71
N SER A 62 8.79 14.34 3.13
CA SER A 62 10.10 14.23 2.48
C SER A 62 10.09 14.67 1.02
N HIS A 63 8.90 14.86 0.41
CA HIS A 63 8.70 15.04 -1.03
C HIS A 63 9.26 13.90 -1.89
N TRP A 64 9.58 12.75 -1.27
CA TRP A 64 10.00 11.57 -2.00
C TRP A 64 8.83 10.99 -2.78
N VAL A 65 9.06 10.75 -4.07
CA VAL A 65 8.07 10.19 -4.99
C VAL A 65 8.42 8.74 -5.27
N TRP A 66 7.42 7.87 -5.15
CA TRP A 66 7.57 6.44 -5.37
C TRP A 66 6.29 5.85 -5.98
N THR A 67 6.43 4.69 -6.60
CA THR A 67 5.31 3.99 -7.24
C THR A 67 4.98 2.72 -6.47
N TRP A 68 3.70 2.55 -6.12
CA TRP A 68 3.17 1.32 -5.58
C TRP A 68 2.39 0.58 -6.64
N THR A 69 2.82 -0.63 -7.00
CA THR A 69 2.09 -1.50 -7.92
C THR A 69 1.63 -2.78 -7.24
N GLY A 70 0.32 -3.03 -7.26
CA GLY A 70 -0.28 -4.33 -6.93
C GLY A 70 -0.46 -5.15 -8.20
N ILE A 71 -0.04 -6.41 -8.17
CA ILE A 71 -0.09 -7.31 -9.32
C ILE A 71 -0.80 -8.60 -8.91
N TYR A 72 -1.74 -9.06 -9.74
CA TYR A 72 -2.47 -10.30 -9.53
C TYR A 72 -2.33 -11.22 -10.75
N GLY A 73 -1.49 -12.24 -10.61
CA GLY A 73 -1.24 -13.21 -11.69
C GLY A 73 -2.47 -14.10 -11.97
N PRO A 74 -2.78 -14.37 -13.25
CA PRO A 74 -3.87 -15.28 -13.59
C PRO A 74 -3.52 -16.72 -13.20
N ASN A 75 -4.52 -17.44 -12.66
CA ASN A 75 -4.42 -18.88 -12.44
C ASN A 75 -4.46 -19.66 -13.78
N ALA A 76 -5.28 -19.18 -14.71
CA ALA A 76 -5.46 -19.79 -16.03
C ALA A 76 -4.25 -19.58 -16.94
N GLU A 77 -3.74 -20.67 -17.52
CA GLU A 77 -2.56 -20.65 -18.38
C GLU A 77 -2.79 -19.86 -19.68
N GLU A 78 -4.01 -19.89 -20.23
CA GLU A 78 -4.34 -19.15 -21.44
C GLU A 78 -4.21 -17.62 -21.30
N ARG A 79 -4.31 -17.08 -20.08
CA ARG A 79 -4.20 -15.63 -19.82
C ARG A 79 -2.77 -15.17 -19.55
N ARG A 80 -1.81 -16.09 -19.46
CA ARG A 80 -0.41 -15.75 -19.18
C ARG A 80 0.23 -14.84 -20.23
N PRO A 81 -0.02 -14.97 -21.54
CA PRO A 81 0.53 -14.04 -22.53
C PRO A 81 0.08 -12.59 -22.28
N GLU A 82 -1.21 -12.38 -21.98
CA GLU A 82 -1.76 -11.07 -21.65
C GLU A 82 -1.16 -10.51 -20.35
N PHE A 83 -0.94 -11.38 -19.36
CA PHE A 83 -0.30 -11.02 -18.10
C PHE A 83 1.12 -10.51 -18.28
N TRP A 84 1.94 -11.19 -19.10
CA TRP A 84 3.31 -10.75 -19.36
C TRP A 84 3.36 -9.43 -20.11
N GLU A 85 2.43 -9.18 -21.02
CA GLU A 85 2.35 -7.89 -21.71
C GLU A 85 1.95 -6.77 -20.73
N ASP A 86 0.94 -6.99 -19.88
CA ASP A 86 0.53 -6.02 -18.86
C ASP A 86 1.69 -5.66 -17.91
N LEU A 87 2.44 -6.68 -17.48
CA LEU A 87 3.63 -6.55 -16.65
C LEU A 87 4.74 -5.78 -17.37
N ARG A 88 4.95 -6.03 -18.66
CA ARG A 88 5.89 -5.29 -19.51
C ARG A 88 5.50 -3.82 -19.60
N THR A 89 4.22 -3.49 -19.76
CA THR A 89 3.76 -2.10 -19.82
C THR A 89 3.88 -1.36 -18.48
N THR A 90 3.81 -2.09 -17.37
CA THR A 90 4.14 -1.56 -16.03
C THR A 90 5.63 -1.19 -15.97
N ASN A 91 6.48 -1.92 -16.68
CA ASN A 91 7.92 -1.67 -16.83
C ASN A 91 8.29 -0.72 -18.00
N GLU A 92 7.38 -0.34 -18.90
CA GLU A 92 7.73 0.43 -20.12
C GLU A 92 8.21 1.87 -19.83
N GLU A 93 8.18 2.33 -18.58
CA GLU A 93 8.91 3.52 -18.11
C GLU A 93 10.41 3.24 -17.82
N ARG A 94 10.88 1.98 -17.94
CA ARG A 94 12.25 1.52 -17.61
C ARG A 94 12.88 0.47 -18.59
N ASN A 95 12.52 0.50 -19.88
CA ASN A 95 13.14 -0.24 -21.01
C ASN A 95 12.75 -1.72 -21.25
N ARG A 96 12.94 -2.12 -22.53
CA ARG A 96 12.45 -3.31 -23.27
C ARG A 96 13.50 -4.42 -23.43
N ASP A 97 13.08 -5.68 -23.27
CA ASP A 97 13.22 -6.85 -24.18
C ASP A 97 13.27 -8.17 -23.38
N GLY A 98 12.46 -9.17 -23.75
CA GLY A 98 12.63 -10.54 -23.20
C GLY A 98 11.48 -11.51 -23.50
N GLY A 99 11.76 -12.57 -24.27
CA GLY A 99 10.80 -13.57 -24.77
C GLY A 99 10.44 -14.71 -23.81
N ILE A 100 9.54 -15.58 -24.30
CA ILE A 100 8.66 -16.50 -23.55
C ILE A 100 9.33 -17.85 -23.21
N SER A 101 9.48 -18.18 -21.92
CA SER A 101 9.68 -19.54 -21.34
C SER A 101 8.79 -19.74 -20.09
N GLY A 102 8.92 -20.84 -19.33
CA GLY A 102 8.02 -21.24 -18.23
C GLY A 102 7.69 -20.10 -17.24
N ALA A 103 6.44 -20.01 -16.79
CA ALA A 103 5.92 -18.82 -16.09
C ALA A 103 6.77 -18.34 -14.88
N MET A 104 7.40 -19.26 -14.15
CA MET A 104 8.30 -18.93 -13.04
C MET A 104 9.68 -18.43 -13.49
N GLU A 105 10.18 -18.93 -14.62
CA GLU A 105 11.42 -18.44 -15.25
C GLU A 105 11.20 -17.04 -15.82
N ASN A 106 10.06 -16.79 -16.50
CA ASN A 106 9.69 -15.45 -16.95
C ASN A 106 9.53 -14.47 -15.80
N PHE A 107 8.92 -14.91 -14.69
CA PHE A 107 8.77 -14.06 -13.51
C PHE A 107 10.13 -13.69 -12.91
N SER A 108 11.04 -14.68 -12.83
CA SER A 108 12.38 -14.46 -12.32
C SER A 108 13.22 -13.57 -13.26
N SER A 109 13.09 -13.76 -14.58
CA SER A 109 13.72 -12.91 -15.59
C SER A 109 13.21 -11.48 -15.48
N TRP A 110 11.90 -11.29 -15.37
CA TRP A 110 11.29 -9.97 -15.20
C TRP A 110 11.76 -9.26 -13.93
N ILE A 111 11.83 -9.97 -12.79
CA ILE A 111 12.38 -9.41 -11.54
C ILE A 111 13.83 -8.95 -11.77
N ALA A 112 14.64 -9.79 -12.39
CA ALA A 112 16.05 -9.49 -12.65
C ALA A 112 16.23 -8.31 -13.63
N GLU A 113 15.47 -8.28 -14.73
CA GLU A 113 15.45 -7.20 -15.71
C GLU A 113 15.00 -5.87 -15.09
N ALA A 114 13.98 -5.92 -14.21
CA ALA A 114 13.49 -4.76 -13.48
C ALA A 114 14.43 -4.32 -12.34
N SER A 115 15.52 -5.06 -12.08
CA SER A 115 16.43 -4.86 -10.95
C SER A 115 15.70 -4.78 -9.60
N LEU A 116 14.69 -5.63 -9.44
CA LEU A 116 13.89 -5.73 -8.23
C LEU A 116 14.47 -6.78 -7.28
N LEU A 117 14.38 -6.49 -5.99
CA LEU A 117 14.79 -7.33 -4.87
C LEU A 117 13.54 -7.94 -4.22
N ASP A 118 13.53 -9.26 -4.05
CA ASP A 118 12.47 -9.97 -3.32
C ASP A 118 12.74 -9.92 -1.82
N ILE A 119 11.88 -9.20 -1.08
CA ILE A 119 12.01 -9.08 0.37
C ILE A 119 11.70 -10.44 1.03
N PRO A 120 12.64 -11.01 1.81
CA PRO A 120 12.46 -12.32 2.41
C PRO A 120 11.35 -12.31 3.46
N LEU A 121 10.50 -13.34 3.43
CA LEU A 121 9.49 -13.57 4.44
C LEU A 121 10.14 -14.15 5.71
N SER A 122 10.11 -13.39 6.80
CA SER A 122 10.96 -13.65 7.98
C SER A 122 10.39 -14.68 8.97
N ASN A 123 9.08 -14.83 9.07
CA ASN A 123 8.43 -15.59 10.14
C ASN A 123 7.65 -16.83 9.67
N GLN A 124 7.49 -17.03 8.36
CA GLN A 124 6.80 -18.17 7.77
C GLN A 124 7.46 -18.57 6.44
N ARG A 125 7.28 -19.82 6.02
CA ARG A 125 7.80 -20.33 4.73
C ARG A 125 6.80 -20.20 3.58
N PHE A 126 5.52 -20.25 3.88
CA PHE A 126 4.44 -20.32 2.90
C PHE A 126 3.42 -19.22 3.15
N THR A 127 2.87 -18.68 2.07
CA THR A 127 1.81 -17.66 2.14
C THR A 127 0.47 -18.22 1.72
N TRP A 128 0.44 -19.36 1.04
CA TRP A 128 -0.77 -20.06 0.63
C TRP A 128 -0.73 -21.54 1.00
N CYS A 129 -1.88 -22.12 1.33
CA CYS A 129 -2.09 -23.57 1.48
C CYS A 129 -3.55 -23.94 1.23
N ASN A 130 -3.81 -25.08 0.58
CA ASN A 130 -5.16 -25.55 0.22
C ASN A 130 -6.07 -26.02 1.38
N LEU A 131 -5.63 -25.90 2.63
CA LEU A 131 -6.39 -26.22 3.85
C LEU A 131 -6.91 -27.68 3.95
N TRP A 132 -6.37 -28.62 3.18
CA TRP A 132 -6.73 -30.04 3.25
C TRP A 132 -5.98 -30.77 4.38
N ALA A 133 -6.42 -31.99 4.72
CA ALA A 133 -5.82 -32.81 5.77
C ALA A 133 -4.33 -33.12 5.54
N GLN A 134 -3.91 -33.24 4.28
CA GLN A 134 -2.52 -33.21 3.85
C GLN A 134 -2.32 -31.97 2.99
N PRO A 135 -1.93 -30.83 3.61
CA PRO A 135 -1.98 -29.55 2.93
C PRO A 135 -0.83 -29.43 1.91
N ALA A 136 -1.17 -29.02 0.69
CA ALA A 136 -0.22 -28.47 -0.25
C ALA A 136 -0.03 -26.98 0.09
N CYS A 137 1.21 -26.53 0.23
CA CYS A 137 1.55 -25.15 0.59
C CYS A 137 2.57 -24.57 -0.37
N ALA A 138 2.47 -23.27 -0.64
CA ALA A 138 3.37 -22.53 -1.53
C ALA A 138 3.59 -21.10 -1.04
N ARG A 139 4.71 -20.49 -1.45
CA ARG A 139 4.95 -19.05 -1.31
C ARG A 139 4.54 -18.39 -2.63
N LEU A 140 3.32 -17.86 -2.67
CA LEU A 140 2.74 -17.22 -3.85
C LEU A 140 2.83 -15.70 -3.76
N ASP A 141 2.66 -15.16 -2.56
CA ASP A 141 2.63 -13.73 -2.30
C ASP A 141 4.05 -13.22 -2.02
N ARG A 142 4.46 -12.15 -2.70
CA ARG A 142 5.81 -11.56 -2.62
C ARG A 142 5.73 -10.04 -2.59
N VAL A 143 6.71 -9.42 -1.96
CA VAL A 143 6.93 -7.97 -2.01
C VAL A 143 8.28 -7.75 -2.65
N LEU A 144 8.27 -6.96 -3.73
CA LEU A 144 9.45 -6.64 -4.52
C LEU A 144 9.73 -5.16 -4.40
N VAL A 145 11.00 -4.78 -4.25
CA VAL A 145 11.42 -3.37 -4.14
C VAL A 145 12.60 -3.11 -5.06
N ASP A 146 12.79 -1.87 -5.51
CA ASP A 146 14.01 -1.52 -6.23
C ASP A 146 15.14 -1.09 -5.27
N GLN A 147 16.33 -0.89 -5.82
CA GLN A 147 17.50 -0.49 -5.05
C GLN A 147 17.29 0.85 -4.31
N ALA A 148 16.58 1.81 -4.93
CA ALA A 148 16.34 3.11 -4.30
C ALA A 148 15.48 2.97 -3.03
N TRP A 149 14.51 2.04 -3.03
CA TRP A 149 13.75 1.72 -1.83
C TRP A 149 14.61 1.05 -0.76
N GLU A 150 15.44 0.07 -1.12
CA GLU A 150 16.31 -0.62 -0.17
C GLU A 150 17.28 0.36 0.53
N GLU A 151 17.87 1.29 -0.23
CA GLU A 151 18.76 2.32 0.30
C GLU A 151 18.04 3.28 1.26
N ALA A 152 16.79 3.64 0.95
CA ALA A 152 15.98 4.51 1.80
C ALA A 152 15.45 3.79 3.07
N PHE A 153 15.16 2.50 2.97
CA PHE A 153 14.55 1.69 4.04
C PHE A 153 15.35 0.40 4.28
N PRO A 154 16.60 0.48 4.76
CA PRO A 154 17.49 -0.67 4.89
C PRO A 154 17.04 -1.66 5.97
N LEU A 155 16.14 -1.24 6.86
CA LEU A 155 15.57 -2.08 7.92
C LEU A 155 14.17 -2.59 7.55
N CYS A 156 13.77 -2.49 6.28
CA CYS A 156 12.47 -3.00 5.87
C CYS A 156 12.36 -4.51 6.10
N SER A 157 11.16 -4.98 6.45
CA SER A 157 10.94 -6.38 6.74
C SER A 157 9.55 -6.84 6.30
N LEU A 158 9.44 -8.13 5.98
CA LEU A 158 8.20 -8.76 5.58
C LEU A 158 7.85 -9.90 6.55
N LYS A 159 6.62 -9.87 7.05
CA LYS A 159 6.06 -10.88 7.97
C LYS A 159 4.68 -11.30 7.50
N ALA A 160 4.35 -12.58 7.66
CA ALA A 160 3.00 -13.10 7.47
C ALA A 160 2.21 -13.04 8.79
N GLN A 161 0.95 -12.67 8.70
CA GLN A 161 -0.02 -12.73 9.79
C GLN A 161 -0.69 -14.10 9.86
N LEU A 162 -1.41 -14.33 10.96
CA LEU A 162 -2.19 -15.54 11.15
C LEU A 162 -3.27 -15.66 10.07
N ARG A 163 -3.39 -16.88 9.56
CA ARG A 163 -4.41 -17.27 8.59
C ARG A 163 -5.68 -17.66 9.35
N ILE A 164 -6.71 -16.82 9.30
CA ILE A 164 -7.94 -17.02 10.08
C ILE A 164 -9.09 -17.53 9.18
N CYS A 165 -9.31 -16.91 8.01
CA CYS A 165 -10.47 -17.20 7.15
C CYS A 165 -10.15 -17.25 5.65
N SER A 166 -8.87 -17.32 5.28
CA SER A 166 -8.41 -17.38 3.89
C SER A 166 -7.45 -18.55 3.74
N ASP A 167 -7.28 -19.06 2.53
CA ASP A 167 -6.18 -19.95 2.16
C ASP A 167 -4.86 -19.20 1.95
N HIS A 168 -4.89 -17.86 1.93
CA HIS A 168 -3.73 -16.96 1.99
C HIS A 168 -3.46 -16.41 3.39
N SER A 169 -2.18 -16.20 3.71
CA SER A 169 -1.70 -15.47 4.88
C SER A 169 -1.52 -13.98 4.51
N PRO A 170 -2.16 -13.05 5.23
CA PRO A 170 -1.93 -11.62 5.00
C PRO A 170 -0.46 -11.27 5.26
N LEU A 171 0.13 -10.42 4.42
CA LEU A 171 1.51 -9.96 4.60
C LEU A 171 1.56 -8.53 5.15
N ILE A 172 2.47 -8.30 6.09
CA ILE A 172 2.82 -6.98 6.60
C ILE A 172 4.23 -6.67 6.15
N PHE A 173 4.35 -5.65 5.32
CA PHE A 173 5.61 -5.04 4.94
C PHE A 173 5.84 -3.78 5.80
N GLU A 174 6.91 -3.78 6.57
CA GLU A 174 7.28 -2.68 7.46
C GLU A 174 8.52 -2.00 6.85
N GLY A 175 8.48 -0.68 6.62
CA GLY A 175 9.62 0.06 6.07
C GLY A 175 10.79 0.23 7.05
N GLY A 176 10.65 -0.16 8.32
CA GLY A 176 11.73 -0.03 9.31
C GLY A 176 12.03 1.40 9.74
N ASP A 177 11.21 2.38 9.34
CA ASP A 177 11.28 3.76 9.80
C ASP A 177 11.13 3.82 11.33
N THR A 178 12.11 4.44 12.00
CA THR A 178 12.00 4.84 13.41
C THR A 178 11.30 6.19 13.57
N HIS A 179 10.77 6.76 12.48
CA HIS A 179 10.10 8.06 12.50
C HIS A 179 8.91 8.03 13.46
N THR A 180 9.11 8.75 14.56
CA THR A 180 8.25 8.92 15.73
C THR A 180 6.79 9.06 15.37
N ASP A 181 5.95 8.39 16.17
CA ASP A 181 4.51 8.56 16.24
C ASP A 181 4.06 9.94 15.75
N TYR A 182 3.38 9.97 14.61
CA TYR A 182 2.62 11.14 14.20
C TYR A 182 1.69 11.48 15.36
N HIS A 183 1.97 12.59 16.05
CA HIS A 183 1.13 13.09 17.12
C HIS A 183 -0.23 13.43 16.54
N TYR A 184 -1.16 12.49 16.60
CA TYR A 184 -2.57 12.81 16.45
C TYR A 184 -2.90 13.82 17.55
N TYR A 185 -3.41 15.00 17.18
CA TYR A 185 -4.05 15.86 18.14
C TYR A 185 -5.26 15.09 18.69
N LYS A 186 -5.11 14.59 19.92
CA LYS A 186 -6.19 13.95 20.67
C LYS A 186 -6.78 15.01 21.57
N PHE A 187 -8.09 15.21 21.44
CA PHE A 187 -8.85 16.13 22.26
C PHE A 187 -9.99 15.35 22.89
N GLU A 188 -10.05 15.36 24.22
CA GLU A 188 -11.15 14.78 24.96
C GLU A 188 -12.35 15.73 24.91
N ASN A 189 -13.49 15.26 24.42
CA ASN A 189 -14.72 16.09 24.34
C ASN A 189 -15.15 16.64 25.70
N TRP A 190 -14.74 16.00 26.81
CA TRP A 190 -14.97 16.48 28.17
C TRP A 190 -14.45 17.90 28.40
N TRP A 191 -13.35 18.29 27.75
CA TRP A 191 -12.81 19.65 27.89
C TRP A 191 -13.81 20.74 27.47
N LEU A 192 -14.70 20.46 26.51
CA LEU A 192 -15.77 21.39 26.11
C LEU A 192 -16.78 21.66 27.23
N LEU A 193 -16.87 20.74 28.20
CA LEU A 193 -17.77 20.83 29.34
C LEU A 193 -17.10 21.47 30.56
N CYS A 194 -15.78 21.64 30.55
CA CYS A 194 -15.06 22.32 31.63
C CYS A 194 -15.29 23.83 31.59
N ALA A 195 -15.81 24.38 32.69
CA ALA A 195 -15.93 25.83 32.85
C ALA A 195 -14.57 26.52 32.67
N GLY A 196 -14.52 27.58 31.88
CA GLY A 196 -13.29 28.33 31.56
C GLY A 196 -12.45 27.76 30.41
N PHE A 197 -12.79 26.60 29.85
CA PHE A 197 -12.03 26.01 28.73
C PHE A 197 -11.92 26.96 27.52
N HIS A 198 -13.05 27.58 27.14
CA HIS A 198 -13.09 28.50 26.01
C HIS A 198 -12.12 29.68 26.19
N GLU A 199 -12.05 30.23 27.39
CA GLU A 199 -11.20 31.37 27.73
C GLU A 199 -9.72 31.00 27.62
N VAL A 200 -9.34 29.82 28.12
CA VAL A 200 -7.97 29.29 28.02
C VAL A 200 -7.53 29.11 26.56
N VAL A 201 -8.39 28.55 25.70
CA VAL A 201 -8.08 28.39 24.27
C VAL A 201 -7.93 29.74 23.58
N MET A 202 -8.84 30.68 23.85
CA MET A 202 -8.79 32.01 23.27
C MET A 202 -7.53 32.78 23.68
N GLU A 203 -7.10 32.64 24.93
CA GLU A 203 -5.87 33.26 25.41
C GLU A 203 -4.63 32.63 24.78
N ALA A 204 -4.57 31.30 24.70
CA ALA A 204 -3.49 30.59 24.02
C ALA A 204 -3.39 30.98 22.54
N TRP A 205 -4.51 31.24 21.86
CA TRP A 205 -4.52 31.67 20.47
C TRP A 205 -4.08 33.11 20.23
N ARG A 206 -4.14 33.97 21.25
CA ARG A 206 -3.58 35.33 21.19
C ARG A 206 -2.05 35.35 21.25
N ILE A 207 -1.43 34.28 21.74
CA ILE A 207 0.02 34.15 21.74
C ILE A 207 0.50 33.92 20.29
N PRO A 208 1.36 34.80 19.74
CA PRO A 208 1.93 34.61 18.41
C PRO A 208 2.81 33.36 18.41
N ALA A 209 2.53 32.41 17.51
CA ALA A 209 3.40 31.26 17.35
C ALA A 209 4.68 31.69 16.62
N PRO A 210 5.88 31.44 17.17
CA PRO A 210 7.12 31.69 16.45
C PRO A 210 7.15 30.80 15.20
N GLY A 211 7.19 31.40 14.00
CA GLY A 211 7.49 30.67 12.76
C GLY A 211 6.31 30.37 11.80
N LEU A 212 5.08 30.83 12.08
CA LEU A 212 3.94 30.64 11.16
C LEU A 212 3.38 31.98 10.67
N MET A 213 4.11 32.67 9.78
CA MET A 213 3.49 33.71 8.96
C MET A 213 2.65 33.04 7.88
N GLY A 214 1.32 33.14 7.98
CA GLY A 214 0.39 32.85 6.88
C GLY A 214 -0.65 31.76 7.11
N ALA A 215 -0.60 30.99 8.21
CA ALA A 215 -1.64 30.02 8.51
C ALA A 215 -2.88 30.73 9.09
N LYS A 216 -3.98 30.78 8.33
CA LYS A 216 -5.28 31.22 8.85
C LYS A 216 -5.72 30.23 9.95
N LYS A 217 -5.81 30.71 11.20
CA LYS A 217 -6.53 30.02 12.27
C LYS A 217 -8.03 30.12 11.95
N SER A 218 -8.59 29.14 11.25
CA SER A 218 -10.03 29.05 11.03
C SER A 218 -10.70 28.31 12.20
N PRO A 219 -11.69 28.91 12.88
CA PRO A 219 -12.41 28.25 13.95
C PRO A 219 -13.59 27.50 13.35
N THR A 220 -13.53 26.17 13.39
CA THR A 220 -14.72 25.32 13.27
C THR A 220 -14.65 24.33 14.41
N PHE A 221 -15.52 24.52 15.40
CA PHE A 221 -15.90 23.50 16.37
C PHE A 221 -17.00 22.64 15.75
#